data_AF-A0A6N8EDC9-F1
#
_entry.id   AF-A0A6N8EDC9-F1
#
_cell.length_a   1.000
_cell.length_b   1.000
_cell.length_c   1.000
_cell.angle_alpha   90.00
_cell.angle_beta   90.00
_cell.angle_gamma   90.00
#
_symmetry.space_group_name_H-M   'P 1'
#
loop_
_entity.id
_entity.type
_entity.pdbx_description
1 polymer ?
#
loop_
_entity_poly.entity_id
_entity_poly.type
_entity_poly.pdbx_seq_one_letter_code
_entity_poly.pdbx_strand_id
1 'polypeptide(L)' 'MSNEPNTRVTVVDIQMPFLSMVVFMVKAAIASIPAVFILTVIASVFMAILSALFGSGMH' A
#
# COMPACT_ATOMS: atom_id res chain seq x y z
N MET A 1 27.22 16.57 -16.39
CA MET A 1 26.37 15.96 -15.35
C MET A 1 25.83 17.08 -14.50
N SER A 2 24.61 17.55 -14.76
CA SER A 2 23.94 18.56 -13.92
C SER A 2 23.48 17.88 -12.64
N ASN A 3 24.13 18.21 -11.52
CA ASN A 3 23.78 17.72 -10.20
C ASN A 3 22.54 18.50 -9.72
N GLU A 4 21.35 18.07 -10.14
CA GLU A 4 20.10 18.68 -9.70
C GLU A 4 19.97 18.54 -8.18
N PRO A 5 19.88 19.65 -7.42
CA PRO A 5 19.72 19.58 -5.99
C PRO A 5 18.34 18.95 -5.69
N ASN A 6 18.34 17.80 -5.03
CA ASN A 6 17.14 17.17 -4.49
C ASN A 6 16.52 18.13 -3.45
N THR A 7 15.58 18.96 -3.91
CA THR A 7 15.01 20.03 -3.10
C THR A 7 13.93 19.40 -2.22
N ARG A 8 14.33 18.99 -1.01
CA ARG A 8 13.40 18.44 -0.02
C ARG A 8 12.48 19.55 0.47
N VAL A 9 11.21 19.49 0.09
CA VAL A 9 10.16 20.40 0.58
C VAL A 9 9.38 19.68 1.69
N THR A 10 9.45 20.21 2.91
CA THR A 10 8.60 19.78 4.02
C THR A 10 7.43 20.75 4.11
N VAL A 11 6.23 20.28 3.80
CA VAL A 11 5.00 21.05 4.04
C VAL A 11 4.56 20.81 5.47
N VAL A 12 4.69 21.82 6.32
CA VAL A 12 4.13 21.85 7.67
C VAL A 12 2.82 22.64 7.67
N ASP A 13 1.96 22.40 8.67
CA ASP A 13 0.75 23.18 8.92
C ASP A 13 -0.41 22.96 7.91
N ILE A 14 -0.74 21.69 7.63
CA ILE A 14 -1.96 21.37 6.88
C ILE A 14 -3.17 21.69 7.76
N GLN A 15 -3.85 22.81 7.47
CA GLN A 15 -5.07 23.24 8.16
C GLN A 15 -6.23 22.29 7.84
N MET A 16 -6.27 21.15 8.52
CA MET A 16 -7.36 20.18 8.45
C MET A 16 -8.15 20.23 9.77
N PRO A 17 -9.41 20.71 9.78
CA PRO A 17 -10.22 20.66 10.99
C PRO A 17 -10.42 19.20 11.41
N PHE A 18 -10.58 18.97 12.71
CA PHE A 18 -10.65 17.62 13.30
C PHE A 18 -11.63 16.69 12.56
N LEU A 19 -12.81 17.20 12.19
CA LEU A 19 -13.81 16.40 11.50
C LEU A 19 -13.37 15.94 10.10
N SER A 20 -12.68 16.79 9.34
CA SER A 20 -12.15 16.43 8.02
C SER A 20 -11.07 15.35 8.12
N MET A 21 -10.23 15.41 9.15
CA MET A 21 -9.23 14.38 9.42
C MET A 21 -9.89 13.03 9.75
N VAL A 22 -10.93 13.03 10.59
CA VAL A 22 -11.67 11.82 10.96
C VAL A 22 -12.35 11.22 9.73
N VAL A 23 -13.06 12.02 8.93
CA VAL A 23 -13.72 11.54 7.71
C VAL A 23 -12.70 10.94 6.74
N PHE A 24 -11.52 11.55 6.60
CA PHE A 24 -10.44 10.98 5.80
C PHE A 24 -10.00 9.62 6.32
N MET A 25 -9.71 9.50 7.62
CA MET A 25 -9.31 8.23 8.23
C MET A 25 -10.38 7.14 8.08
N VAL A 26 -11.65 7.48 8.27
CA VAL A 26 -12.77 6.54 8.10
C VAL A 26 -12.88 6.09 6.65
N LYS A 27 -12.77 7.01 5.69
CA LYS A 27 -12.79 6.66 4.26
C LYS A 27 -11.61 5.78 3.87
N ALA A 28 -10.41 6.05 4.39
CA ALA A 28 -9.23 5.22 4.16
C ALA A 28 -9.42 3.80 4.74
N ALA A 29 -9.97 3.70 5.95
CA ALA A 29 -10.24 2.41 6.59
C ALA A 29 -11.28 1.59 5.81
N ILE A 30 -12.39 2.19 5.38
CA ILE A 30 -13.41 1.49 4.59
C ILE A 30 -12.86 1.09 3.22
N ALA A 31 -12.09 1.97 2.57
CA ALA A 31 -11.45 1.68 1.29
C ALA A 31 -10.42 0.54 1.37
N SER A 32 -9.86 0.26 2.55
CA SER A 32 -8.93 -0.86 2.74
C SER A 32 -9.59 -2.23 2.53
N ILE A 33 -10.90 -2.38 2.74
CA ILE A 33 -11.61 -3.65 2.59
C ILE A 33 -11.53 -4.17 1.13
N PRO A 34 -11.91 -3.37 0.11
CA PRO A 34 -11.68 -3.74 -1.29
C PRO A 34 -10.20 -3.98 -1.60
N ALA A 35 -9.29 -3.17 -1.05
CA ALA A 35 -7.86 -3.30 -1.31
C ALA A 35 -7.31 -4.64 -0.80
N VAL A 36 -7.68 -5.06 0.41
CA VAL A 36 -7.27 -6.33 1.02
C VAL A 36 -7.78 -7.52 0.21
N PHE A 37 -8.99 -7.45 -0.34
CA PHE A 37 -9.51 -8.51 -1.21
C PHE A 37 -8.63 -8.71 -2.45
N ILE A 38 -8.29 -7.61 -3.15
CA ILE A 38 -7.42 -7.65 -4.33
C ILE A 38 -6.03 -8.17 -3.95
N LEU A 39 -5.47 -7.68 -2.84
CA LEU A 39 -4.18 -8.13 -2.32
C LEU A 39 -4.17 -9.63 -2.01
N THR A 40 -5.26 -10.16 -1.45
CA THR A 40 -5.38 -11.58 -1.13
C THR A 40 -5.34 -12.44 -2.39
N VAL A 41 -6.04 -12.04 -3.46
CA VAL A 41 -6.02 -12.74 -4.75
C VAL A 41 -4.63 -12.70 -5.39
N ILE A 42 -3.98 -11.54 -5.36
CA ILE A 42 -2.61 -11.40 -5.88
C ILE A 42 -1.64 -12.29 -5.07
N ALA A 43 -1.74 -12.24 -3.74
CA ALA A 43 -0.91 -13.04 -2.85
C ALA A 43 -1.13 -14.54 -3.06
N SER A 44 -2.37 -15.00 -3.26
CA SER A 44 -2.64 -16.42 -3.51
C SER A 44 -2.03 -16.90 -4.83
N VAL A 45 -2.11 -16.10 -5.88
CA VAL A 45 -1.47 -16.42 -7.17
C VAL A 45 0.05 -16.44 -7.03
N PHE A 46 0.61 -15.45 -6.36
CA PHE A 46 2.05 -15.38 -6.09
C PHE A 46 2.54 -16.60 -5.29
N MET A 47 1.83 -16.99 -4.23
CA MET A 47 2.16 -18.17 -3.43
C MET A 47 1.98 -19.48 -4.20
N ALA A 48 0.97 -19.58 -5.09
CA ALA A 48 0.81 -20.75 -5.95
C ALA A 48 1.99 -20.92 -6.91
N ILE A 49 2.51 -19.83 -7.47
CA ILE A 49 3.71 -19.86 -8.33
C ILE A 49 4.94 -20.29 -7.52
N LEU A 50 5.15 -19.70 -6.34
CA LEU A 50 6.26 -20.08 -5.47
C LEU A 50 6.15 -21.56 -5.04
N SER A 51 4.96 -22.03 -4.71
CA SER A 51 4.71 -23.43 -4.35
C SER A 51 4.94 -24.38 -5.54
N ALA A 52 4.56 -24.00 -6.76
CA ALA A 52 4.87 -24.80 -7.93
C ALA A 52 6.38 -24.91 -8.19
N LEU A 53 7.11 -23.81 -8.00
CA LEU A 53 8.54 -23.72 -8.31
C LEU A 53 9.44 -24.33 -7.22
N PHE A 54 9.04 -24.22 -5.95
CA PHE A 54 9.84 -24.65 -4.79
C PHE A 54 9.20 -25.78 -3.97
N GLY A 55 7.89 -25.96 -4.05
CA GLY A 55 7.14 -26.97 -3.29
C GLY A 55 7.03 -28.34 -3.97
N SER A 56 7.27 -28.42 -5.28
CA SER A 56 7.33 -29.69 -6.03
C SER A 56 8.56 -30.56 -5.69
N GLY A 57 9.51 -30.06 -4.90
CA GLY A 57 10.68 -30.80 -4.41
C GLY A 57 10.53 -31.41 -3.01
N MET A 58 9.38 -31.23 -2.36
CA MET A 58 9.06 -31.86 -1.07
C MET A 58 8.03 -32.97 -1.27
N HIS A 59 8.42 -34.01 -2.02
CA HIS A 59 7.73 -35.29 -2.03
C HIS A 59 8.74 -36.42 -2.24
#